data_AF-A0A699JBC1-F1
#
_entry.id   AF-A0A699JBC1-F1
#
_cell.length_a   1.000
_cell.length_b   1.000
_cell.length_c   1.000
_cell.angle_alpha   90.00
_cell.angle_beta   90.00
_cell.angle_gamma   90.00
#
_symmetry.space_group_name_H-M   'P 1'
#
loop_
_entity.id
_entity.type
_entity.pdbx_description
1 polymer ?
#
loop_
_entity_poly.entity_id
_entity_poly.type
_entity_poly.pdbx_seq_one_letter_code
_entity_poly.pdbx_strand_id
1 'polypeptide(L)'
;MVLSFTSVLAYLRSGDCMRSAFVFSKRFVSGHREFDIRMNRLVGEMNEACQDRIDFVQELESVVGVTVTAKTVVFLKEMMDKAHVSEKYVVSTVSDINKIGTKHKKSQSIAALPICDELRRSVNSSDWESMFILRCHRDISKDLRLARKINALCARVTTIIDERENLVGELDILVGRSVPGKMAEFMKQVQGNDIPNLMKMKILKREFELRAQEKGIFIDKLKGNMEF
;
A
#
# COMPACT_ATOMS: atom_id res chain seq x y z
N MET A 1 -29.22 -3.52 -36.87
CA MET A 1 -28.19 -2.74 -37.58
C MET A 1 -26.88 -3.50 -37.39
N VAL A 2 -26.49 -4.33 -38.35
CA VAL A 2 -25.28 -5.17 -38.24
C VAL A 2 -24.14 -4.35 -38.82
N LEU A 3 -23.29 -3.79 -37.95
CA LEU A 3 -22.04 -3.17 -38.41
C LEU A 3 -21.20 -4.28 -39.06
N SER A 4 -20.79 -4.08 -40.30
CA SER A 4 -19.96 -5.07 -40.99
C SER A 4 -18.64 -5.24 -40.25
N PHE A 5 -18.12 -6.46 -40.25
CA PHE A 5 -16.83 -6.81 -39.62
C PHE A 5 -15.68 -5.90 -40.11
N THR A 6 -15.82 -5.35 -41.33
CA THR A 6 -14.91 -4.35 -41.92
C THR A 6 -15.00 -2.96 -41.27
N SER A 7 -16.16 -2.52 -40.78
CA SER A 7 -16.33 -1.24 -40.06
C SER A 7 -15.73 -1.32 -38.66
N VAL A 8 -15.85 -2.47 -37.99
CA VAL A 8 -15.21 -2.73 -36.68
C VAL A 8 -13.70 -2.79 -36.82
N LEU A 9 -13.19 -3.45 -37.87
CA LEU A 9 -11.76 -3.46 -38.19
C LEU A 9 -11.20 -2.08 -38.58
N ALA A 10 -11.98 -1.22 -39.23
CA ALA A 10 -11.57 0.16 -39.55
C ALA A 10 -11.53 1.06 -38.30
N TYR A 11 -12.42 0.83 -37.33
CA TYR A 11 -12.42 1.54 -36.04
C TYR A 11 -11.28 1.07 -35.13
N LEU A 12 -10.95 -0.24 -35.15
CA LEU A 12 -9.81 -0.80 -34.43
C LEU A 12 -8.45 -0.49 -35.10
N ARG A 13 -8.42 -0.28 -36.42
CA ARG A 13 -7.25 0.26 -37.16
C ARG A 13 -7.17 1.79 -37.12
N SER A 14 -8.20 2.49 -36.64
CA SER A 14 -8.11 3.93 -36.49
C SER A 14 -7.01 4.23 -35.46
N GLY A 15 -6.20 5.25 -35.73
CA GLY A 15 -5.16 5.68 -34.80
C GLY A 15 -5.67 6.00 -33.39
N ASP A 16 -6.99 6.09 -33.19
CA ASP A 16 -7.63 6.48 -31.93
C ASP A 16 -7.58 5.40 -30.86
N CYS A 17 -7.72 4.11 -31.22
CA CYS A 17 -7.58 3.01 -30.25
C CYS A 17 -6.15 2.93 -29.71
N MET A 18 -5.17 3.04 -30.60
CA MET A 18 -3.75 3.09 -30.25
C MET A 18 -3.38 4.35 -29.46
N ARG A 19 -3.91 5.52 -29.85
CA ARG A 19 -3.70 6.77 -29.13
C ARG A 19 -4.28 6.68 -27.73
N SER A 20 -5.43 6.04 -27.56
CA SER A 20 -6.06 5.80 -26.26
C SER A 20 -5.25 4.84 -25.39
N ALA A 21 -4.75 3.73 -25.95
CA ALA A 21 -3.86 2.80 -25.25
C ALA A 21 -2.53 3.46 -24.83
N PHE A 22 -1.99 4.34 -25.67
CA PHE A 22 -0.78 5.10 -25.38
C PHE A 22 -1.00 6.15 -24.28
N VAL A 23 -2.10 6.91 -24.33
CA VAL A 23 -2.48 7.88 -23.30
C VAL A 23 -2.73 7.17 -21.97
N PHE A 24 -3.45 6.04 -21.99
CA PHE A 24 -3.67 5.19 -20.81
C PHE A 24 -2.34 4.73 -20.22
N SER A 25 -1.43 4.23 -21.04
CA SER A 25 -0.10 3.77 -20.61
C SER A 25 0.73 4.91 -20.00
N LYS A 26 0.72 6.11 -20.60
CA LYS A 26 1.41 7.28 -20.04
C LYS A 26 0.85 7.69 -18.68
N ARG A 27 -0.48 7.82 -18.57
CA ARG A 27 -1.16 8.17 -17.32
C ARG A 27 -0.88 7.12 -16.23
N PHE A 28 -0.81 5.86 -16.63
CA PHE A 28 -0.49 4.75 -15.74
C PHE A 28 0.94 4.83 -15.20
N VAL A 29 1.93 5.11 -16.06
CA VAL A 29 3.34 5.26 -15.65
C VAL A 29 3.54 6.48 -14.74
N SER A 30 2.92 7.61 -15.05
CA SER A 30 3.03 8.81 -14.18
C SER A 30 2.40 8.59 -12.81
N GLY A 31 1.22 7.94 -12.75
CA GLY A 31 0.54 7.62 -11.49
C GLY A 31 1.36 6.68 -10.60
N HIS A 32 2.10 5.74 -11.19
CA HIS A 32 2.99 4.86 -10.43
C HIS A 32 4.13 5.60 -9.70
N ARG A 33 4.73 6.61 -10.33
CA ARG A 33 5.83 7.37 -9.72
C ARG A 33 5.37 8.16 -8.50
N GLU A 34 4.26 8.86 -8.62
CA GLU A 34 3.69 9.64 -7.50
C GLU A 34 3.25 8.71 -6.36
N PHE A 35 2.68 7.55 -6.71
CA PHE A 35 2.35 6.51 -5.76
C PHE A 35 3.58 6.00 -4.99
N ASP A 36 4.68 5.68 -5.69
CA ASP A 36 5.92 5.24 -5.05
C ASP A 36 6.46 6.29 -4.08
N ILE A 37 6.36 7.58 -4.41
CA ILE A 37 6.78 8.66 -3.52
C ILE A 37 5.94 8.66 -2.24
N ARG A 38 4.60 8.58 -2.37
CA ARG A 38 3.68 8.55 -1.21
C ARG A 38 3.89 7.31 -0.34
N MET A 39 4.13 6.15 -0.95
CA MET A 39 4.45 4.91 -0.22
C MET A 39 5.77 5.03 0.55
N ASN A 40 6.85 5.49 -0.10
CA ASN A 40 8.13 5.62 0.58
C ASN A 40 8.07 6.64 1.73
N ARG A 41 7.30 7.72 1.56
CA ARG A 41 7.04 8.68 2.63
C ARG A 41 6.30 8.03 3.81
N LEU A 42 5.21 7.31 3.55
CA LEU A 42 4.46 6.61 4.60
C LEU A 42 5.35 5.60 5.35
N VAL A 43 6.20 4.88 4.63
CA VAL A 43 7.16 3.95 5.23
C VAL A 43 8.15 4.67 6.13
N GLY A 44 8.65 5.84 5.71
CA GLY A 44 9.50 6.68 6.56
C GLY A 44 8.79 7.11 7.85
N GLU A 45 7.57 7.64 7.73
CA GLU A 45 6.75 8.08 8.88
C GLU A 45 6.45 6.92 9.85
N MET A 46 6.21 5.71 9.34
CA MET A 46 5.99 4.52 10.16
C MET A 46 7.26 4.05 10.89
N ASN A 47 8.43 4.17 10.25
CA ASN A 47 9.70 3.81 10.86
C ASN A 47 10.08 4.79 11.97
N GLU A 48 9.89 6.09 11.74
CA GLU A 48 10.14 7.15 12.73
C GLU A 48 9.28 6.95 13.98
N ALA A 49 7.97 6.76 13.80
CA ALA A 49 7.05 6.47 14.91
C ALA A 49 7.40 5.17 15.67
N CYS A 50 8.13 4.24 15.04
CA CYS A 50 8.61 3.05 15.72
C CYS A 50 9.88 3.31 16.53
N GLN A 51 10.80 4.10 15.98
CA GLN A 51 12.01 4.51 16.70
C GLN A 51 11.66 5.27 17.98
N ASP A 52 10.68 6.19 17.93
CA ASP A 52 10.19 6.91 19.11
C ASP A 52 9.74 5.96 20.24
N ARG A 53 9.14 4.80 19.89
CA ARG A 53 8.70 3.79 20.87
C ARG A 53 9.87 3.03 21.47
N ILE A 54 10.86 2.69 20.64
CA ILE A 54 12.09 2.02 21.10
C ILE A 54 12.82 2.92 22.09
N ASP A 55 12.98 4.20 21.74
CA ASP A 55 13.67 5.19 22.56
C ASP A 55 12.95 5.37 23.90
N PHE A 56 11.62 5.46 23.90
CA PHE A 56 10.83 5.55 25.14
C PHE A 56 10.99 4.33 26.05
N VAL A 57 11.04 3.11 25.49
CA VAL A 57 11.25 1.92 26.32
C VAL A 57 12.66 1.84 26.89
N GLN A 58 13.67 2.27 26.13
CA GLN A 58 15.03 2.40 26.65
C GLN A 58 15.12 3.44 27.76
N GLU A 59 14.41 4.57 27.63
CA GLU A 59 14.31 5.59 28.69
C GLU A 59 13.70 4.99 29.96
N LEU A 60 12.60 4.23 29.84
CA LEU A 60 11.99 3.55 30.99
C LEU A 60 12.88 2.50 31.64
N GLU A 61 13.66 1.75 30.85
CA GLU A 61 14.65 0.80 31.36
C GLU A 61 15.76 1.49 32.17
N SER A 62 16.06 2.75 31.86
CA SER A 62 17.09 3.53 32.56
C SER A 62 16.67 4.06 33.94
N VAL A 63 15.38 4.01 34.28
CA VAL A 63 14.85 4.53 35.56
C VAL A 63 15.12 3.54 36.71
N VAL A 64 16.14 3.84 37.53
CA VAL A 64 16.54 3.01 38.69
C VAL A 64 15.52 3.12 39.85
N GLY A 65 15.13 1.98 40.43
CA GLY A 65 14.60 1.92 41.81
C GLY A 65 13.12 1.56 42.03
N VAL A 66 12.38 1.04 41.04
CA VAL A 66 10.95 0.73 41.25
C VAL A 66 10.57 -0.65 40.69
N THR A 67 10.11 -1.54 41.57
CA THR A 67 9.56 -2.88 41.22
C THR A 67 8.31 -2.79 40.32
N VAL A 68 7.57 -1.69 40.38
CA VAL A 68 6.49 -1.38 39.43
C VAL A 68 7.06 -1.06 38.05
N THR A 69 8.16 -0.30 37.97
CA THR A 69 8.83 0.00 36.69
C THR A 69 9.36 -1.28 36.04
N ALA A 70 9.92 -2.22 36.79
CA ALA A 70 10.35 -3.51 36.24
C ALA A 70 9.18 -4.32 35.63
N LYS A 71 8.01 -4.37 36.29
CA LYS A 71 6.81 -5.05 35.75
C LYS A 71 6.23 -4.31 34.54
N THR A 72 6.21 -2.98 34.58
CA THR A 72 5.74 -2.14 33.48
C THR A 72 6.66 -2.25 32.26
N VAL A 73 7.98 -2.31 32.47
CA VAL A 73 8.97 -2.55 31.41
C VAL A 73 8.80 -3.95 30.82
N VAL A 74 8.63 -4.99 31.63
CA VAL A 74 8.38 -6.35 31.11
C VAL A 74 7.07 -6.41 30.31
N PHE A 75 6.00 -5.79 30.80
CA PHE A 75 4.72 -5.73 30.09
C PHE A 75 4.80 -4.91 28.79
N LEU A 76 5.49 -3.76 28.82
CA LEU A 76 5.77 -2.97 27.61
C LEU A 76 6.65 -3.74 26.65
N LYS A 77 7.64 -4.48 27.13
CA LYS A 77 8.52 -5.31 26.33
C LYS A 77 7.76 -6.46 25.70
N GLU A 78 6.82 -7.07 26.41
CA GLU A 78 5.97 -8.13 25.87
C GLU A 78 4.96 -7.59 24.85
N MET A 79 4.38 -6.40 25.10
CA MET A 79 3.59 -5.67 24.12
C MET A 79 4.42 -5.24 22.91
N MET A 80 5.66 -4.80 23.15
CA MET A 80 6.59 -4.43 22.10
C MET A 80 7.03 -5.64 21.34
N ASP A 81 7.29 -6.80 21.94
CA ASP A 81 7.66 -8.02 21.24
C ASP A 81 6.49 -8.54 20.40
N LYS A 82 5.25 -8.45 20.89
CA LYS A 82 4.04 -8.69 20.08
C LYS A 82 3.90 -7.66 18.96
N ALA A 83 4.18 -6.40 19.26
CA ALA A 83 4.21 -5.32 18.27
C ALA A 83 5.42 -5.40 17.34
N HIS A 84 6.51 -6.09 17.71
CA HIS A 84 7.76 -6.26 16.98
C HIS A 84 7.64 -7.49 16.08
N VAL A 85 6.84 -8.49 16.46
CA VAL A 85 6.29 -9.47 15.52
C VAL A 85 5.41 -8.77 14.49
N SER A 86 4.54 -7.85 14.90
CA SER A 86 3.77 -6.99 13.99
C SER A 86 4.69 -6.10 13.14
N GLU A 87 5.72 -5.49 13.70
CA GLU A 87 6.65 -4.57 13.05
C GLU A 87 7.55 -5.32 12.09
N LYS A 88 8.11 -6.47 12.47
CA LYS A 88 8.86 -7.35 11.57
C LYS A 88 7.96 -7.83 10.44
N TYR A 89 6.66 -8.00 10.68
CA TYR A 89 5.67 -8.24 9.64
C TYR A 89 5.37 -6.99 8.80
N VAL A 90 5.25 -5.81 9.40
CA VAL A 90 5.03 -4.52 8.73
C VAL A 90 6.24 -4.19 7.89
N VAL A 91 7.44 -4.13 8.46
CA VAL A 91 8.75 -4.00 7.82
C VAL A 91 8.97 -5.09 6.78
N SER A 92 8.60 -6.36 7.01
CA SER A 92 8.67 -7.39 5.96
C SER A 92 7.65 -7.15 4.85
N THR A 93 6.42 -6.72 5.17
CA THR A 93 5.36 -6.46 4.19
C THR A 93 5.69 -5.19 3.40
N VAL A 94 6.21 -4.17 4.05
CA VAL A 94 6.74 -2.92 3.51
C VAL A 94 7.99 -3.19 2.70
N SER A 95 8.89 -4.05 3.16
CA SER A 95 10.07 -4.50 2.41
C SER A 95 9.64 -5.30 1.19
N ASP A 96 8.62 -6.15 1.28
CA ASP A 96 8.03 -6.84 0.15
C ASP A 96 7.36 -5.86 -0.81
N ILE A 97 6.62 -4.87 -0.31
CA ILE A 97 5.99 -3.81 -1.10
C ILE A 97 7.06 -2.95 -1.77
N ASN A 98 8.13 -2.59 -1.06
CA ASN A 98 9.26 -1.84 -1.58
C ASN A 98 10.12 -2.68 -2.51
N LYS A 99 10.26 -3.99 -2.31
CA LYS A 99 10.92 -4.91 -3.27
C LYS A 99 10.08 -5.05 -4.53
N ILE A 100 8.75 -5.10 -4.40
CA ILE A 100 7.83 -5.05 -5.54
C ILE A 100 7.97 -3.70 -6.25
N GLY A 101 8.00 -2.59 -5.53
CA GLY A 101 8.16 -1.23 -6.05
C GLY A 101 9.54 -0.95 -6.66
N THR A 102 10.63 -1.43 -6.07
CA THR A 102 12.01 -1.25 -6.56
C THR A 102 12.36 -2.19 -7.70
N LYS A 103 11.88 -3.44 -7.68
CA LYS A 103 11.85 -4.27 -8.90
C LYS A 103 11.05 -3.54 -9.98
N HIS A 104 9.95 -2.88 -9.63
CA HIS A 104 9.20 -2.06 -10.58
C HIS A 104 10.00 -0.87 -11.10
N LYS A 105 10.70 -0.12 -10.25
CA LYS A 105 11.47 1.09 -10.60
C LYS A 105 12.63 0.77 -11.54
N LYS A 106 13.36 -0.32 -11.28
CA LYS A 106 14.45 -0.83 -12.15
C LYS A 106 13.89 -1.41 -13.46
N SER A 107 12.68 -1.97 -13.43
CA SER A 107 11.94 -2.46 -14.61
C SER A 107 10.98 -1.45 -15.25
N GLN A 108 10.87 -0.19 -14.81
CA GLN A 108 10.00 0.84 -15.42
C GLN A 108 10.82 2.02 -15.94
N SER A 109 11.86 2.45 -15.23
CA SER A 109 12.77 3.50 -15.74
C SER A 109 13.61 3.04 -16.92
N ILE A 110 13.95 1.74 -17.00
CA ILE A 110 14.67 1.15 -18.14
C ILE A 110 13.70 0.38 -19.06
N ALA A 111 12.51 -0.04 -18.58
CA ALA A 111 11.59 -0.84 -19.39
C ALA A 111 10.32 -0.15 -19.92
N ALA A 112 9.94 1.07 -19.49
CA ALA A 112 8.79 1.75 -20.12
C ALA A 112 9.02 2.03 -21.62
N LEU A 113 10.28 2.27 -22.01
CA LEU A 113 10.69 2.41 -23.41
C LEU A 113 10.55 1.10 -24.20
N PRO A 114 11.14 -0.05 -23.79
CA PRO A 114 10.95 -1.30 -24.51
C PRO A 114 9.51 -1.82 -24.44
N ILE A 115 8.68 -1.46 -23.45
CA ILE A 115 7.25 -1.83 -23.43
C ILE A 115 6.48 -1.08 -24.52
N CYS A 116 6.68 0.24 -24.61
CA CYS A 116 6.09 1.04 -25.67
C CYS A 116 6.67 0.66 -27.04
N ASP A 117 7.96 0.33 -27.12
CA ASP A 117 8.60 -0.12 -28.36
C ASP A 117 8.22 -1.55 -28.75
N GLU A 118 8.01 -2.45 -27.80
CA GLU A 118 7.55 -3.81 -28.04
C GLU A 118 6.09 -3.76 -28.46
N LEU A 119 5.23 -3.00 -27.76
CA LEU A 119 3.88 -2.72 -28.24
C LEU A 119 3.90 -2.10 -29.63
N ARG A 120 4.68 -1.04 -29.86
CA ARG A 120 4.86 -0.38 -31.16
C ARG A 120 5.37 -1.32 -32.26
N ARG A 121 6.30 -2.23 -31.97
CA ARG A 121 6.77 -3.27 -32.90
C ARG A 121 5.69 -4.33 -33.15
N SER A 122 4.90 -4.63 -32.13
CA SER A 122 3.78 -5.57 -32.17
C SER A 122 2.55 -5.00 -32.87
N VAL A 123 2.41 -3.68 -33.02
CA VAL A 123 1.30 -3.03 -33.74
C VAL A 123 1.12 -3.59 -35.16
N ASN A 124 2.21 -4.07 -35.78
CA ASN A 124 2.16 -4.69 -37.10
C ASN A 124 1.81 -6.20 -37.07
N SER A 125 1.76 -6.81 -35.88
CA SER A 125 1.31 -8.18 -35.63
C SER A 125 -0.19 -8.21 -35.42
N SER A 126 -0.86 -9.27 -35.87
CA SER A 126 -2.29 -9.50 -35.60
C SER A 126 -2.61 -9.70 -34.11
N ASP A 127 -1.61 -10.02 -33.28
CA ASP A 127 -1.83 -10.54 -31.93
C ASP A 127 -1.58 -9.52 -30.81
N TRP A 128 -1.30 -8.26 -31.17
CA TRP A 128 -0.92 -7.22 -30.20
C TRP A 128 -1.99 -7.00 -29.13
N GLU A 129 -3.26 -7.05 -29.50
CA GLU A 129 -4.40 -6.84 -28.61
C GLU A 129 -4.45 -7.93 -27.54
N SER A 130 -4.33 -9.19 -27.93
CA SER A 130 -4.27 -10.34 -27.03
C SER A 130 -3.10 -10.25 -26.05
N MET A 131 -1.91 -9.85 -26.52
CA MET A 131 -0.75 -9.64 -25.65
C MET A 131 -0.97 -8.48 -24.67
N PHE A 132 -1.58 -7.39 -25.12
CA PHE A 132 -1.88 -6.23 -24.29
C PHE A 132 -2.90 -6.59 -23.19
N ILE A 133 -3.99 -7.27 -23.55
CA ILE A 133 -5.02 -7.75 -22.60
C ILE A 133 -4.40 -8.70 -21.56
N LEU A 134 -3.60 -9.68 -21.99
CA LEU A 134 -2.91 -10.60 -21.09
C LEU A 134 -2.04 -9.85 -20.07
N ARG A 135 -1.33 -8.82 -20.53
CA ARG A 135 -0.51 -7.98 -19.67
C ARG A 135 -1.34 -7.18 -18.66
N CYS A 136 -2.43 -6.55 -19.10
CA CYS A 136 -3.35 -5.85 -18.21
C CYS A 136 -3.92 -6.78 -17.15
N HIS A 137 -4.31 -8.01 -17.50
CA HIS A 137 -4.76 -9.01 -16.51
C HIS A 137 -3.68 -9.36 -15.48
N ARG A 138 -2.42 -9.53 -15.89
CA ARG A 138 -1.31 -9.75 -14.95
C ARG A 138 -1.15 -8.58 -13.98
N ASP A 139 -1.27 -7.36 -14.47
CA ASP A 139 -1.12 -6.16 -13.63
C ASP A 139 -2.33 -5.93 -12.71
N ILE A 140 -3.56 -6.21 -13.18
CA ILE A 140 -4.77 -6.26 -12.33
C ILE A 140 -4.56 -7.25 -11.17
N SER A 141 -4.09 -8.46 -11.47
CA SER A 141 -3.86 -9.50 -10.44
C SER A 141 -2.84 -9.04 -9.39
N LYS A 142 -1.78 -8.33 -9.79
CA LYS A 142 -0.80 -7.75 -8.86
C LYS A 142 -1.42 -6.68 -7.97
N ASP A 143 -2.20 -5.76 -8.54
CA ASP A 143 -2.87 -4.69 -7.79
C ASP A 143 -3.84 -5.27 -6.76
N LEU A 144 -4.67 -6.24 -7.16
CA LEU A 144 -5.60 -6.92 -6.26
C LEU A 144 -4.85 -7.69 -5.15
N ARG A 145 -3.73 -8.33 -5.46
CA ARG A 145 -2.89 -9.00 -4.46
C ARG A 145 -2.32 -8.00 -3.45
N LEU A 146 -1.87 -6.84 -3.90
CA LEU A 146 -1.39 -5.76 -3.03
C LEU A 146 -2.52 -5.19 -2.16
N ALA A 147 -3.70 -4.93 -2.73
CA ALA A 147 -4.87 -4.48 -1.98
C ALA A 147 -5.24 -5.46 -0.86
N ARG A 148 -5.21 -6.77 -1.13
CA ARG A 148 -5.45 -7.81 -0.11
C ARG A 148 -4.40 -7.78 1.00
N LYS A 149 -3.11 -7.64 0.66
CA LYS A 149 -2.03 -7.53 1.66
C LYS A 149 -2.21 -6.29 2.53
N ILE A 150 -2.52 -5.13 1.93
CA ILE A 150 -2.77 -3.88 2.67
C ILE A 150 -4.00 -4.04 3.56
N ASN A 151 -5.07 -4.66 3.07
CA ASN A 151 -6.27 -4.91 3.87
C ASN A 151 -5.99 -5.79 5.10
N ALA A 152 -5.22 -6.86 4.94
CA ALA A 152 -4.81 -7.70 6.05
C ALA A 152 -3.94 -6.93 7.06
N LEU A 153 -3.07 -6.04 6.58
CA LEU A 153 -2.27 -5.18 7.44
C LEU A 153 -3.12 -4.17 8.19
N CYS A 154 -4.07 -3.51 7.52
CA CYS A 154 -5.03 -2.60 8.16
C CYS A 154 -5.81 -3.30 9.27
N ALA A 155 -6.31 -4.52 9.03
CA ALA A 155 -7.06 -5.27 10.04
C ALA A 155 -6.22 -5.53 11.30
N ARG A 156 -4.95 -5.93 11.13
CA ARG A 156 -4.03 -6.14 12.26
C ARG A 156 -3.71 -4.84 13.00
N VAL A 157 -3.44 -3.76 12.28
CA VAL A 157 -3.18 -2.44 12.89
C VAL A 157 -4.40 -1.96 13.67
N THR A 158 -5.62 -2.17 13.15
CA THR A 158 -6.85 -1.87 13.89
C THR A 158 -6.92 -2.64 15.21
N THR A 159 -6.70 -3.96 15.20
CA THR A 159 -6.67 -4.75 16.45
C THR A 159 -5.66 -4.20 17.46
N ILE A 160 -4.46 -3.82 17.02
CA ILE A 160 -3.43 -3.25 17.90
C ILE A 160 -3.88 -1.89 18.48
N ILE A 161 -4.55 -1.04 17.70
CA ILE A 161 -5.08 0.24 18.17
C ILE A 161 -6.17 -0.01 19.23
N ASP A 162 -7.08 -0.95 18.99
CA ASP A 162 -8.16 -1.30 19.91
C ASP A 162 -7.60 -1.85 21.24
N GLU A 163 -6.60 -2.75 21.17
CA GLU A 163 -5.91 -3.29 22.36
C GLU A 163 -5.23 -2.18 23.18
N ARG A 164 -4.61 -1.20 22.52
CA ARG A 164 -3.97 -0.05 23.18
C ARG A 164 -4.99 0.88 23.81
N GLU A 165 -6.11 1.14 23.16
CA GLU A 165 -7.18 1.98 23.71
C GLU A 165 -7.72 1.39 25.02
N ASN A 166 -7.93 0.07 25.06
CA ASN A 166 -8.32 -0.62 26.29
C ASN A 166 -7.27 -0.47 27.40
N LEU A 167 -5.99 -0.64 27.07
CA LEU A 167 -4.89 -0.48 28.03
C LEU A 167 -4.79 0.95 28.57
N VAL A 168 -4.96 1.97 27.72
CA VAL A 168 -5.00 3.36 28.14
C VAL A 168 -6.13 3.59 29.14
N GLY A 169 -7.31 3.02 28.89
CA GLY A 169 -8.43 3.06 29.83
C GLY A 169 -8.09 2.42 31.18
N GLU A 170 -7.42 1.27 31.20
CA GLU A 170 -6.94 0.63 32.44
C GLU A 170 -5.93 1.51 33.19
N LEU A 171 -5.00 2.15 32.48
CA LEU A 171 -4.01 3.05 33.08
C LEU A 171 -4.66 4.31 33.67
N ASP A 172 -5.66 4.87 32.99
CA ASP A 172 -6.42 6.03 33.47
C ASP A 172 -7.23 5.71 34.75
N ILE A 173 -7.60 4.45 35.00
CA ILE A 173 -8.24 4.06 36.28
C ILE A 173 -7.23 4.07 37.44
N LEU A 174 -5.93 3.89 37.16
CA LEU A 174 -4.87 3.91 38.17
C LEU A 174 -4.42 5.35 38.56
N VAL A 175 -5.23 6.35 38.22
CA VAL A 175 -5.00 7.77 38.54
C VAL A 175 -4.80 7.95 40.05
N GLY A 176 -3.59 8.39 40.41
CA GLY A 176 -3.09 8.46 41.78
C GLY A 176 -1.62 8.06 41.89
N ARG A 177 -1.08 7.36 40.88
CA ARG A 177 0.36 7.07 40.74
C ARG A 177 0.94 7.86 39.56
N SER A 178 2.13 8.44 39.74
CA SER A 178 2.78 9.28 38.73
C SER A 178 3.19 8.52 37.46
N VAL A 179 3.56 7.24 37.58
CA VAL A 179 4.05 6.42 36.46
C VAL A 179 2.93 6.01 35.49
N PRO A 180 1.76 5.48 35.94
CA PRO A 180 0.63 5.20 35.05
C PRO A 180 0.12 6.42 34.27
N GLY A 181 0.11 7.61 34.89
CA GLY A 181 -0.33 8.85 34.22
C GLY A 181 0.55 9.22 33.02
N LYS A 182 1.87 9.25 33.21
CA LYS A 182 2.83 9.52 32.11
C LYS A 182 2.75 8.46 31.01
N MET A 183 2.51 7.20 31.37
CA MET A 183 2.33 6.14 30.39
C MET A 183 1.08 6.34 29.53
N ALA A 184 -0.05 6.67 30.17
CA ALA A 184 -1.29 6.93 29.45
C ALA A 184 -1.15 8.11 28.49
N GLU A 185 -0.48 9.20 28.90
CA GLU A 185 -0.17 10.34 28.03
C GLU A 185 0.68 9.95 26.83
N PHE A 186 1.77 9.20 27.04
CA PHE A 186 2.62 8.71 25.95
C PHE A 186 1.84 7.81 24.98
N MET A 187 1.03 6.88 25.49
CA MET A 187 0.21 6.00 24.64
C MET A 187 -0.81 6.78 23.81
N LYS A 188 -1.45 7.80 24.39
CA LYS A 188 -2.36 8.71 23.66
C LYS A 188 -1.62 9.46 22.56
N GLN A 189 -0.40 9.95 22.83
CA GLN A 189 0.43 10.62 21.82
C GLN A 189 0.77 9.68 20.66
N VAL A 190 1.21 8.45 20.96
CA VAL A 190 1.52 7.43 19.96
C VAL A 190 0.29 7.07 19.13
N GLN A 191 -0.88 6.91 19.76
CA GLN A 191 -2.14 6.61 19.08
C GLN A 191 -2.58 7.74 18.14
N GLY A 192 -2.28 8.99 18.49
CA GLY A 192 -2.50 10.16 17.64
C GLY A 192 -1.82 10.06 16.28
N ASN A 193 -0.71 9.32 16.17
CA ASN A 193 -0.02 9.07 14.91
C ASN A 193 -0.50 7.79 14.19
N ASP A 194 -0.94 6.78 14.93
CA ASP A 194 -1.39 5.49 14.37
C ASP A 194 -2.69 5.62 13.55
N ILE A 195 -3.66 6.40 14.04
CA ILE A 195 -4.97 6.57 13.38
C ILE A 195 -4.82 7.21 11.99
N PRO A 196 -4.11 8.36 11.82
CA PRO A 196 -3.86 8.92 10.49
C PRO A 196 -3.14 7.95 9.56
N ASN A 197 -2.17 7.18 10.05
CA ASN A 197 -1.43 6.21 9.25
C ASN A 197 -2.32 5.05 8.79
N LEU A 198 -3.21 4.53 9.65
CA LEU A 198 -4.22 3.56 9.26
C LEU A 198 -5.15 4.10 8.17
N MET A 199 -5.56 5.37 8.26
CA MET A 199 -6.39 6.00 7.24
C MET A 199 -5.66 6.13 5.90
N LYS A 200 -4.39 6.55 5.91
CA LYS A 200 -3.53 6.56 4.70
C LYS A 200 -3.44 5.17 4.06
N MET A 201 -3.27 4.12 4.86
CA MET A 201 -3.25 2.74 4.35
C MET A 201 -4.59 2.31 3.74
N LYS A 202 -5.71 2.65 4.36
CA LYS A 202 -7.06 2.39 3.81
C LYS A 202 -7.28 3.11 2.48
N ILE A 203 -6.79 4.35 2.35
CA ILE A 203 -6.82 5.10 1.09
C ILE A 203 -5.99 4.39 0.02
N LEU A 204 -4.75 4.01 0.34
CA LEU A 204 -3.86 3.30 -0.58
C LEU A 204 -4.48 1.98 -1.08
N LYS A 205 -5.14 1.22 -0.18
CA LYS A 205 -5.91 0.03 -0.57
C LYS A 205 -6.95 0.37 -1.64
N ARG A 206 -7.79 1.40 -1.40
CA ARG A 206 -8.83 1.81 -2.36
C ARG A 206 -8.24 2.24 -3.70
N GLU A 207 -7.09 2.91 -3.70
CA GLU A 207 -6.41 3.26 -4.95
C GLU A 207 -6.00 2.03 -5.77
N PHE A 208 -5.54 0.94 -5.14
CA PHE A 208 -5.23 -0.30 -5.87
C PHE A 208 -6.48 -0.97 -6.44
N GLU A 209 -7.58 -0.98 -5.67
CA GLU A 209 -8.86 -1.53 -6.13
C GLU A 209 -9.39 -0.75 -7.34
N LEU A 210 -9.34 0.59 -7.26
CA LEU A 210 -9.75 1.47 -8.36
C LEU A 210 -8.87 1.29 -9.60
N ARG A 211 -7.54 1.23 -9.45
CA ARG A 211 -6.63 0.96 -10.59
C ARG A 211 -6.91 -0.38 -11.26
N ALA A 212 -7.18 -1.42 -10.46
CA ALA A 212 -7.56 -2.73 -10.98
C ALA A 212 -8.89 -2.66 -11.75
N GLN A 213 -9.87 -1.94 -11.22
CA GLN A 213 -11.17 -1.72 -11.86
C GLN A 213 -11.05 -0.93 -13.17
N GLU A 214 -10.32 0.19 -13.18
CA GLU A 214 -10.07 1.01 -14.38
C GLU A 214 -9.45 0.19 -15.51
N LYS A 215 -8.45 -0.66 -15.19
CA LYS A 215 -7.85 -1.59 -16.17
C LYS A 215 -8.86 -2.61 -16.68
N GLY A 216 -9.72 -3.13 -15.80
CA GLY A 216 -10.79 -4.07 -16.18
C GLY A 216 -11.75 -3.44 -17.19
N ILE A 217 -12.24 -2.25 -16.88
CA ILE A 217 -13.11 -1.46 -17.78
C ILE A 217 -12.41 -1.21 -19.12
N PHE A 218 -11.13 -0.85 -19.11
CA PHE A 218 -10.37 -0.63 -20.34
C PHE A 218 -10.25 -1.90 -21.20
N ILE A 219 -10.03 -3.07 -20.58
CA ILE A 219 -10.03 -4.36 -21.29
C ILE A 219 -11.41 -4.63 -21.90
N ASP A 220 -12.50 -4.35 -21.18
CA ASP A 220 -13.85 -4.57 -21.69
C ASP A 220 -14.17 -3.66 -22.89
N LYS A 221 -13.70 -2.41 -22.85
CA LYS A 221 -13.78 -1.49 -24.00
C LYS A 221 -13.00 -2.01 -25.21
N LEU A 222 -11.76 -2.48 -25.00
CA LEU A 222 -10.95 -3.07 -26.08
C LEU A 222 -11.64 -4.25 -26.76
N LYS A 223 -12.25 -5.15 -25.97
CA LYS A 223 -12.98 -6.31 -26.49
C LYS A 223 -14.29 -5.95 -27.20
N GLY A 224 -14.69 -4.68 -27.21
CA GLY A 224 -15.98 -4.22 -27.75
C GLY A 224 -17.17 -4.59 -26.85
N ASN A 225 -16.93 -4.96 -25.59
CA ASN A 225 -18.00 -5.24 -24.63
C ASN A 225 -18.59 -3.95 -24.03
N MET A 226 -17.91 -2.81 -24.21
CA MET A 226 -18.30 -1.49 -23.71
C MET A 226 -17.85 -0.39 -24.68
N GLU A 227 -18.59 0.71 -24.76
CA GLU A 227 -18.21 1.87 -25.57
C GLU A 227 -17.02 2.65 -24.96
N PHE A 228 -16.20 3.26 -25.83
CA PHE A 228 -14.99 3.98 -25.44
C PHE A 228 -15.25 5.36 -24.82
#